data_AF-A0A0R1P6L3-F1
#
_entry.id   AF-A0A0R1P6L3-F1
#
_cell.length_a   1.000
_cell.length_b   1.000
_cell.length_c   1.000
_cell.angle_alpha   90.00
_cell.angle_beta   90.00
_cell.angle_gamma   90.00
#
_symmetry.space_group_name_H-M   'P 1'
#
loop_
_entity.id
_entity.type
_entity.pdbx_description
1 polymer ?
#
loop_
_entity_poly.entity_id
_entity_poly.type
_entity_poly.pdbx_seq_one_letter_code
_entity_poly.pdbx_strand_id
1 'polypeptide(L)'
;MPFSYILRLPSTPKITRFQGQSIASDAVRILAKVFHVEKRLKYSSASEKAAQRRQHLKAMIDDFYQLIEEALTKSPLKPLRNAIKNALKLKKRVYQMFKHGELPLHNNHNEQLIRPTTLVRKNSLFAKSTAGAKANAIWYSIVQTAKLNHLDVFKYLETLLSAFTKRETPEIEAYLPWAHEIQESCKA
;
A
#
# COMPACT_ATOMS: atom_id res chain seq x y z
N MET A 1 -25.33 29.87 9.95
CA MET A 1 -25.97 28.55 9.86
C MET A 1 -24.98 27.57 9.23
N PRO A 2 -24.55 26.51 9.95
CA PRO A 2 -23.30 25.81 9.69
C PRO A 2 -23.49 24.59 8.77
N PHE A 3 -22.66 24.48 7.73
CA PHE A 3 -22.52 23.27 6.90
C PHE A 3 -21.37 22.41 7.45
N SER A 4 -21.63 21.74 8.58
CA SER A 4 -20.71 20.82 9.26
C SER A 4 -20.95 19.35 8.92
N TYR A 5 -21.37 19.05 7.69
CA TYR A 5 -21.56 17.68 7.21
C TYR A 5 -20.81 17.48 5.90
N ILE A 6 -20.20 16.29 5.76
CA ILE A 6 -19.52 15.74 4.57
C ILE A 6 -17.99 15.93 4.59
N LEU A 7 -17.30 15.13 5.40
CA LEU A 7 -16.28 14.16 4.97
C LEU A 7 -15.55 13.52 6.17
N ARG A 8 -16.27 12.73 6.96
CA ARG A 8 -15.63 11.62 7.68
C ARG A 8 -15.31 10.54 6.65
N LEU A 9 -14.09 10.58 6.09
CA LEU A 9 -13.48 9.35 5.60
C LEU A 9 -13.49 8.35 6.77
N PRO A 10 -13.80 7.06 6.57
CA PRO A 10 -13.59 6.09 7.63
C PRO A 10 -12.11 6.18 7.98
N SER A 11 -11.84 6.72 9.17
CA SER A 11 -10.54 6.61 9.82
C SER A 11 -10.04 5.18 9.62
N THR A 12 -8.75 5.00 9.34
CA THR A 12 -8.04 3.72 9.56
C THR A 12 -8.72 3.00 10.71
N PRO A 13 -9.19 1.73 10.55
CA PRO A 13 -10.05 1.12 11.55
C PRO A 13 -9.36 1.31 12.91
N LYS A 14 -9.88 2.25 13.70
CA LYS A 14 -9.61 2.25 15.13
C LYS A 14 -10.04 0.85 15.51
N ILE A 15 -9.15 0.09 16.13
CA ILE A 15 -9.52 -1.21 16.69
C ILE A 15 -10.58 -0.90 17.74
N THR A 16 -11.83 -0.79 17.30
CA THR A 16 -12.99 -0.56 18.15
C THR A 16 -13.11 -1.83 18.95
N ARG A 17 -13.03 -1.72 20.28
CA ARG A 17 -13.28 -2.83 21.19
C ARG A 17 -14.70 -3.34 20.91
N PHE A 18 -14.80 -4.39 20.11
CA PHE A 18 -16.04 -5.14 19.94
C PHE A 18 -16.29 -5.88 21.25
N GLN A 19 -17.28 -5.43 22.03
CA GLN A 19 -17.71 -6.06 23.29
C GLN A 19 -18.67 -7.25 23.07
N GLY A 20 -18.46 -8.02 22.01
CA GLY A 20 -19.21 -9.25 21.73
C GLY A 20 -18.28 -10.36 21.24
N GLN A 21 -18.48 -11.59 21.72
CA GLN A 21 -17.85 -12.78 21.17
C GLN A 21 -18.46 -13.06 19.80
N SER A 22 -17.73 -12.73 18.74
CA SER A 22 -18.11 -13.03 17.36
C SER A 22 -16.88 -13.52 16.61
N ILE A 23 -17.10 -14.30 15.55
CA ILE A 23 -16.04 -14.78 14.65
C ILE A 23 -15.18 -13.60 14.15
N ALA A 24 -15.80 -12.46 13.85
CA ALA A 24 -15.10 -11.25 13.44
C ALA A 24 -14.19 -10.69 14.55
N SER A 25 -14.67 -10.68 15.80
CA SER A 25 -13.88 -10.25 16.96
C SER A 25 -12.68 -11.17 17.21
N ASP A 26 -12.86 -12.48 17.07
CA ASP A 26 -11.78 -13.46 17.24
C ASP A 26 -10.74 -13.37 16.12
N ALA A 27 -11.19 -13.24 14.88
CA ALA A 27 -10.33 -12.99 13.72
C ALA A 27 -9.47 -11.72 13.89
N VAL A 28 -10.09 -10.62 14.33
CA VAL A 28 -9.38 -9.37 14.62
C VAL A 28 -8.37 -9.56 15.76
N ARG A 29 -8.70 -10.34 16.79
CA ARG A 29 -7.80 -10.62 17.91
C ARG A 29 -6.56 -11.40 17.48
N ILE A 30 -6.71 -12.40 16.59
CA ILE A 30 -5.58 -13.15 16.04
C ILE A 30 -4.69 -12.21 15.22
N LEU A 31 -5.26 -11.44 14.29
CA LEU A 31 -4.49 -10.51 13.47
C LEU A 31 -3.80 -9.43 14.29
N ALA A 32 -4.44 -8.91 15.35
CA ALA A 32 -3.82 -7.94 16.25
C ALA A 32 -2.57 -8.52 16.93
N LYS A 33 -2.60 -9.80 17.34
CA LYS A 33 -1.42 -10.49 17.88
C LYS A 33 -0.31 -10.59 16.83
N VAL A 34 -0.64 -10.93 15.58
CA VAL A 34 0.34 -10.98 14.47
C VAL A 34 1.08 -9.63 14.32
N PHE A 35 0.34 -8.52 14.24
CA PHE A 35 0.95 -7.20 14.12
C PHE A 35 1.79 -6.82 15.34
N HIS A 36 1.34 -7.21 16.54
CA HIS A 36 2.07 -6.94 17.78
C HIS A 36 3.40 -7.70 17.85
N VAL A 37 3.41 -8.96 17.40
CA VAL A 37 4.63 -9.77 17.31
C VAL A 37 5.56 -9.23 16.24
N GLU A 38 5.07 -8.97 15.02
CA GLU A 38 5.87 -8.38 13.93
C GLU A 38 6.59 -7.10 14.38
N LYS A 39 5.91 -6.22 15.13
CA LYS A 39 6.49 -4.96 15.61
C LYS A 39 7.68 -5.17 16.57
N ARG A 40 7.77 -6.33 17.22
CA ARG A 40 8.85 -6.69 18.15
C ARG A 40 10.00 -7.42 17.48
N LEU A 41 9.78 -7.97 16.28
CA LEU A 41 10.83 -8.63 15.53
C LEU A 41 11.84 -7.59 15.03
N LYS A 42 13.12 -7.94 15.16
CA LYS A 42 14.22 -7.21 14.55
C LYS A 42 14.87 -8.13 13.52
N TYR A 43 15.30 -7.55 12.42
CA TYR A 43 15.92 -8.27 11.31
C TYR A 43 16.90 -7.31 10.62
N SER A 44 18.00 -7.85 10.12
CA SER A 44 19.08 -7.13 9.43
C SER A 44 19.07 -7.36 7.92
N SER A 45 18.34 -8.37 7.44
CA SER A 45 18.18 -8.68 6.01
C SER A 45 16.77 -9.15 5.65
N ALA A 46 16.42 -9.11 4.37
CA ALA A 46 15.15 -9.63 3.87
C ALA A 46 15.02 -11.15 4.08
N SER A 47 16.11 -11.90 3.94
CA SER A 47 16.11 -13.36 4.18
C SER A 47 15.83 -13.68 5.65
N GLU A 48 16.53 -13.00 6.57
CA GLU A 48 16.31 -13.15 8.02
C GLU A 48 14.88 -12.78 8.40
N LYS A 49 14.36 -11.68 7.87
CA LYS A 49 12.96 -11.27 8.08
C LYS A 49 11.97 -12.34 7.64
N ALA A 50 12.15 -12.96 6.48
CA ALA A 50 11.28 -14.04 6.02
C ALA A 50 11.36 -15.27 6.95
N ALA A 51 12.56 -15.63 7.42
CA ALA A 51 12.76 -16.72 8.37
C ALA A 51 12.10 -16.45 9.74
N GLN A 52 12.32 -15.25 10.31
CA GLN A 52 11.72 -14.80 11.56
C GLN A 52 10.18 -14.80 11.49
N ARG A 53 9.61 -14.29 10.40
CA ARG A 53 8.16 -14.34 10.16
C ARG A 53 7.64 -15.77 10.08
N ARG A 54 8.38 -16.67 9.41
CA ARG A 54 7.99 -18.08 9.32
C ARG A 54 7.98 -18.75 10.69
N GLN A 55 8.96 -18.44 11.53
CA GLN A 55 9.08 -18.99 12.88
C GLN A 55 8.00 -18.45 13.83
N HIS A 56 7.73 -17.13 13.79
CA HIS A 56 6.91 -16.47 14.81
C HIS A 56 5.47 -16.18 14.39
N LEU A 57 5.20 -15.99 13.10
CA LEU A 57 3.88 -15.55 12.64
C LEU A 57 3.12 -16.61 11.87
N LYS A 58 3.80 -17.59 11.26
CA LYS A 58 3.15 -18.57 10.36
C LYS A 58 2.01 -19.31 11.07
N ALA A 59 2.26 -19.84 12.27
CA ALA A 59 1.24 -20.54 13.04
C ALA A 59 0.00 -19.68 13.31
N MET A 60 0.18 -18.42 13.72
CA MET A 60 -0.96 -17.52 13.98
C MET A 60 -1.75 -17.17 12.72
N ILE A 61 -1.08 -17.08 11.57
CA ILE A 61 -1.74 -16.87 10.28
C ILE A 61 -2.47 -18.13 9.83
N ASP A 62 -1.89 -19.31 10.06
CA ASP A 62 -2.56 -20.59 9.83
C ASP A 62 -3.84 -20.69 10.69
N ASP A 63 -3.77 -20.35 11.98
CA ASP A 63 -4.92 -20.30 12.91
C ASP A 63 -6.02 -19.34 12.41
N PHE A 64 -5.63 -18.15 11.93
CA PHE A 64 -6.57 -17.20 11.34
C PHE A 64 -7.29 -17.79 10.13
N TYR A 65 -6.55 -18.43 9.23
CA TYR A 65 -7.12 -19.03 8.03
C TYR A 65 -8.02 -20.22 8.36
N GLN A 66 -7.63 -21.05 9.32
CA GLN A 66 -8.47 -22.14 9.82
C GLN A 66 -9.78 -21.59 10.41
N LEU A 67 -9.72 -20.57 11.27
CA LEU A 67 -10.91 -19.95 11.88
C LEU A 67 -11.91 -19.43 10.84
N ILE A 68 -11.44 -18.76 9.79
CA ILE A 68 -12.35 -18.23 8.75
C ILE A 68 -12.85 -19.32 7.78
N GLU A 69 -12.10 -20.40 7.58
CA GLU A 69 -12.54 -21.58 6.81
C GLU A 69 -13.67 -22.30 7.56
N GLU A 70 -13.49 -22.55 8.87
CA GLU A 70 -14.53 -23.10 9.75
C GLU A 70 -15.75 -22.17 9.85
N ALA A 71 -15.55 -20.85 9.84
CA ALA A 71 -16.66 -19.91 9.83
C ALA A 71 -17.51 -20.02 8.56
N LEU A 72 -16.93 -20.43 7.42
CA LEU A 72 -17.64 -20.56 6.16
C LEU A 72 -18.61 -21.75 6.15
N THR A 73 -18.27 -22.84 6.84
CA THR A 73 -19.12 -24.05 6.94
C THR A 73 -20.41 -23.77 7.73
N LYS A 74 -20.37 -22.79 8.65
CA LYS A 74 -21.51 -22.32 9.44
C LYS A 74 -22.49 -21.43 8.67
N SER A 75 -22.40 -21.38 7.34
CA SER A 75 -23.29 -20.61 6.45
C SER A 75 -23.51 -19.14 6.86
N PRO A 76 -22.44 -18.33 6.99
CA PRO A 76 -22.54 -16.97 7.49
C PRO A 76 -23.35 -16.05 6.56
N LEU A 77 -23.84 -14.93 7.10
CA LEU A 77 -24.53 -13.90 6.34
C LEU A 77 -23.70 -13.41 5.14
N LYS A 78 -24.39 -12.98 4.07
CA LYS A 78 -23.79 -12.61 2.79
C LYS A 78 -22.57 -11.67 2.89
N PRO A 79 -22.57 -10.59 3.70
CA PRO A 79 -21.40 -9.71 3.80
C PRO A 79 -20.16 -10.41 4.37
N LEU A 80 -20.32 -11.16 5.46
CA LEU A 80 -19.23 -11.91 6.09
C LEU A 80 -18.73 -13.04 5.18
N ARG A 81 -19.65 -13.76 4.53
CA ARG A 81 -19.34 -14.81 3.55
C ARG A 81 -18.47 -14.28 2.41
N ASN A 82 -18.81 -13.12 1.86
CA ASN A 82 -18.04 -12.49 0.78
C ASN A 82 -16.65 -12.05 1.25
N ALA A 83 -16.55 -11.48 2.46
CA ALA A 83 -15.27 -11.09 3.05
C ALA A 83 -14.34 -12.31 3.25
N ILE A 84 -14.87 -13.40 3.81
CA ILE A 84 -14.13 -14.66 4.00
C ILE A 84 -13.67 -15.22 2.65
N LYS A 85 -14.58 -15.37 1.67
CA LYS A 85 -14.23 -15.88 0.34
C LYS A 85 -13.12 -15.04 -0.32
N ASN A 86 -13.18 -13.72 -0.18
CA ASN A 86 -12.13 -12.85 -0.69
C ASN A 86 -10.79 -13.07 0.03
N ALA A 87 -10.79 -13.18 1.36
CA ALA A 87 -9.58 -13.47 2.13
C ALA A 87 -8.94 -14.81 1.74
N LEU A 88 -9.75 -15.85 1.53
CA LEU A 88 -9.29 -17.16 1.07
C LEU A 88 -8.67 -17.12 -0.33
N LYS A 89 -9.31 -16.39 -1.26
CA LYS A 89 -8.75 -16.16 -2.61
C LYS A 89 -7.35 -15.52 -2.55
N LEU A 90 -7.10 -14.66 -1.56
CA LEU A 90 -5.83 -13.96 -1.39
C LEU A 90 -4.79 -14.74 -0.55
N LYS A 91 -5.14 -15.89 0.02
CA LYS A 91 -4.26 -16.70 0.90
C LYS A 91 -2.88 -16.94 0.28
N LYS A 92 -2.82 -17.42 -0.96
CA LYS A 92 -1.54 -17.65 -1.66
C LYS A 92 -0.66 -16.40 -1.77
N ARG A 93 -1.27 -15.21 -1.89
CA ARG A 93 -0.55 -13.93 -1.96
C ARG A 93 -0.03 -13.51 -0.58
N VAL A 94 -0.82 -13.67 0.46
CA VAL A 94 -0.40 -13.37 1.85
C VAL A 94 0.79 -14.23 2.24
N TYR A 95 0.78 -15.53 1.94
CA TYR A 95 1.87 -16.44 2.29
C TYR A 95 3.20 -16.15 1.59
N GLN A 96 3.22 -15.31 0.54
CA GLN A 96 4.48 -14.86 -0.06
C GLN A 96 5.37 -14.09 0.93
N MET A 97 4.78 -13.48 1.97
CA MET A 97 5.55 -12.77 3.01
C MET A 97 6.49 -13.68 3.82
N PHE A 98 6.25 -15.00 3.80
CA PHE A 98 7.12 -16.00 4.42
C PHE A 98 8.25 -16.47 3.49
N LYS A 99 8.23 -16.06 2.22
CA LYS A 99 9.28 -16.34 1.24
C LYS A 99 10.11 -15.09 0.94
N HIS A 100 9.45 -13.95 0.85
CA HIS A 100 10.04 -12.67 0.47
C HIS A 100 9.93 -11.66 1.62
N GLY A 101 11.05 -11.35 2.27
CA GLY A 101 11.08 -10.38 3.36
C GLY A 101 10.90 -8.93 2.91
N GLU A 102 11.10 -8.61 1.63
CA GLU A 102 10.86 -7.26 1.11
C GLU A 102 9.38 -6.88 1.23
N LEU A 103 8.48 -7.86 1.25
CA LEU A 103 7.05 -7.61 1.30
C LEU A 103 6.65 -7.01 2.66
N PRO A 104 5.95 -5.86 2.66
CA PRO A 104 5.37 -5.32 3.88
C PRO A 104 4.21 -6.21 4.34
N LEU A 105 3.97 -6.27 5.66
CA LEU A 105 2.88 -7.06 6.23
C LEU A 105 1.50 -6.44 5.90
N HIS A 106 1.43 -5.13 5.71
CA HIS A 106 0.23 -4.40 5.35
C HIS A 106 0.51 -3.34 4.27
N ASN A 107 -0.52 -2.92 3.55
CA ASN A 107 -0.44 -1.92 2.50
C ASN A 107 -0.68 -0.47 2.98
N ASN A 108 -0.81 -0.20 4.29
CA ASN A 108 -1.16 1.13 4.81
C ASN A 108 -0.29 2.27 4.25
N HIS A 109 1.01 2.04 4.08
CA HIS A 109 1.91 3.03 3.48
C HIS A 109 1.51 3.34 2.03
N ASN A 110 1.30 2.30 1.22
CA ASN A 110 0.86 2.44 -0.17
C ASN A 110 -0.52 3.11 -0.27
N GLU A 111 -1.45 2.78 0.65
CA GLU A 111 -2.75 3.45 0.72
C GLU A 111 -2.60 4.94 1.06
N GLN A 112 -1.69 5.32 1.95
CA GLN A 112 -1.42 6.72 2.24
C GLN A 112 -0.82 7.43 1.03
N LEU A 113 0.09 6.80 0.29
CA LEU A 113 0.71 7.37 -0.89
C LEU A 113 -0.28 7.61 -2.04
N ILE A 114 -1.29 6.75 -2.22
CA ILE A 114 -2.30 6.92 -3.28
C ILE A 114 -3.42 7.91 -2.91
N ARG A 115 -3.62 8.21 -1.61
CA ARG A 115 -4.70 9.09 -1.14
C ARG A 115 -4.74 10.46 -1.82
N PRO A 116 -3.62 11.21 -1.96
CA PRO A 116 -3.63 12.50 -2.64
C PRO A 116 -4.23 12.41 -4.05
N THR A 117 -3.86 11.39 -4.83
CA THR A 117 -4.41 11.17 -6.18
C THR A 117 -5.92 10.89 -6.15
N THR A 118 -6.39 10.09 -5.17
CA THR A 118 -7.84 9.84 -5.03
C THR A 118 -8.63 11.09 -4.65
N LEU A 119 -8.04 11.98 -3.84
CA LEU A 119 -8.63 13.28 -3.49
C LEU A 119 -8.67 14.22 -4.70
N VAL A 120 -7.58 14.29 -5.47
CA VAL A 120 -7.52 15.09 -6.70
C VAL A 120 -8.57 14.61 -7.70
N ARG A 121 -8.72 13.29 -7.89
CA ARG A 121 -9.78 12.73 -8.76
C ARG A 121 -11.18 13.14 -8.30
N LYS A 122 -11.42 13.15 -6.98
CA LYS A 122 -12.71 13.56 -6.42
C LYS A 122 -12.98 15.06 -6.63
N ASN A 123 -11.95 15.89 -6.57
CA ASN A 123 -12.06 17.36 -6.71
C ASN A 123 -11.94 17.84 -8.17
N SER A 124 -11.50 16.98 -9.08
CA SER A 124 -11.42 17.26 -10.51
C SER A 124 -12.80 17.10 -11.15
N LEU A 125 -13.66 18.11 -10.97
CA LEU A 125 -15.06 18.08 -11.41
C LEU A 125 -15.23 17.99 -12.93
N PHE A 126 -14.17 18.24 -13.73
CA PHE A 126 -14.24 18.32 -15.20
C PHE A 126 -13.19 17.50 -15.98
N ALA A 127 -12.19 16.87 -15.33
CA ALA A 127 -11.23 15.99 -16.03
C ALA A 127 -11.68 14.53 -15.99
N LYS A 128 -12.56 14.13 -16.93
CA LYS A 128 -13.16 12.77 -17.00
C LYS A 128 -12.70 11.94 -18.20
N SER A 129 -11.79 12.44 -19.04
CA SER A 129 -11.32 11.68 -20.19
C SER A 129 -10.34 10.57 -19.77
N THR A 130 -10.39 9.43 -20.46
CA THR A 130 -9.43 8.33 -20.31
C THR A 130 -8.01 8.79 -20.61
N ALA A 131 -7.85 9.67 -21.61
CA ALA A 131 -6.59 10.32 -21.95
C ALA A 131 -6.03 11.15 -20.78
N GLY A 132 -6.86 11.98 -20.13
CA GLY A 132 -6.45 12.76 -18.96
C GLY A 132 -6.08 11.89 -17.76
N ALA A 133 -6.81 10.79 -17.54
CA ALA A 133 -6.47 9.82 -16.51
C ALA A 133 -5.10 9.15 -16.78
N LYS A 134 -4.81 8.79 -18.03
CA LYS A 134 -3.53 8.23 -18.44
C LYS A 134 -2.38 9.23 -18.26
N ALA A 135 -2.55 10.47 -18.71
CA ALA A 135 -1.56 11.53 -18.53
C ALA A 135 -1.25 11.79 -17.05
N ASN A 136 -2.29 11.88 -16.21
CA ASN A 136 -2.11 12.02 -14.76
C ASN A 136 -1.35 10.83 -14.15
N ALA A 137 -1.68 9.60 -14.53
CA ALA A 137 -0.99 8.42 -14.03
C ALA A 137 0.51 8.42 -14.39
N ILE A 138 0.87 8.87 -15.59
CA ILE A 138 2.27 9.04 -16.02
C ILE A 138 2.97 10.07 -15.12
N TRP A 139 2.39 11.27 -14.96
CA TRP A 139 2.97 12.31 -14.13
C TRP A 139 3.16 11.89 -12.67
N TYR A 140 2.15 11.26 -12.07
CA TYR A 140 2.26 10.73 -10.71
C TYR A 140 3.36 9.67 -10.59
N SER A 141 3.52 8.82 -11.61
CA SER A 141 4.58 7.81 -11.62
C SER A 141 5.96 8.45 -11.64
N ILE A 142 6.17 9.49 -12.46
CA ILE A 142 7.43 10.25 -12.52
C ILE A 142 7.72 10.92 -11.18
N VAL A 143 6.76 11.67 -10.65
CA VAL A 143 6.89 12.38 -9.35
C VAL A 143 7.17 11.40 -8.21
N GLN A 144 6.45 10.29 -8.15
CA GLN A 144 6.64 9.32 -7.08
C GLN A 144 7.99 8.60 -7.21
N THR A 145 8.44 8.31 -8.43
CA THR A 145 9.76 7.72 -8.66
C THR A 145 10.86 8.68 -8.24
N ALA A 146 10.76 9.97 -8.56
CA ALA A 146 11.71 10.99 -8.11
C ALA A 146 11.78 11.07 -6.58
N LYS A 147 10.63 11.08 -5.89
CA LYS A 147 10.56 11.06 -4.42
C LYS A 147 11.19 9.80 -3.81
N LEU A 148 10.94 8.63 -4.41
CA LEU A 148 11.54 7.35 -3.97
C LEU A 148 13.06 7.32 -4.18
N ASN A 149 13.59 8.12 -5.10
CA ASN A 149 15.02 8.30 -5.34
C ASN A 149 15.60 9.52 -4.61
N HIS A 150 14.87 10.09 -3.63
CA HIS A 150 15.32 11.20 -2.79
C HIS A 150 15.69 12.49 -3.56
N LEU A 151 14.97 12.77 -4.64
CA LEU A 151 15.17 13.97 -5.45
C LEU A 151 14.20 15.09 -5.07
N ASP A 152 14.66 16.34 -5.20
CA ASP A 152 13.79 17.51 -5.30
C ASP A 152 12.97 17.39 -6.58
N VAL A 153 11.66 17.21 -6.42
CA VAL A 153 10.75 16.94 -7.53
C VAL A 153 10.69 18.10 -8.49
N PHE A 154 10.71 19.34 -8.00
CA PHE A 154 10.60 20.52 -8.86
C PHE A 154 11.84 20.65 -9.74
N LYS A 155 13.02 20.59 -9.11
CA LYS A 155 14.32 20.68 -9.81
C LYS A 155 14.52 19.53 -10.80
N TYR A 156 14.10 18.32 -10.44
CA TYR A 156 14.15 17.17 -11.34
C TYR A 156 13.23 17.36 -12.56
N LEU A 157 11.99 17.82 -12.35
CA LEU A 157 11.05 18.07 -13.45
C LEU A 157 11.52 19.21 -14.36
N GLU A 158 12.07 20.29 -13.79
CA GLU A 158 12.67 21.38 -14.54
C GLU A 158 13.82 20.89 -15.42
N THR A 159 14.73 20.09 -14.85
CA THR A 159 15.87 19.51 -15.57
C THR A 159 15.41 18.61 -16.72
N LEU A 160 14.47 17.70 -16.43
CA LEU A 160 13.90 16.78 -17.41
C LEU A 160 13.25 17.55 -18.56
N LEU A 161 12.32 18.46 -18.26
CA LEU A 161 11.59 19.23 -19.28
C LEU A 161 12.52 20.15 -20.09
N SER A 162 13.51 20.76 -19.44
CA SER A 162 14.51 21.59 -20.12
C SER A 162 15.38 20.79 -21.07
N ALA A 163 15.71 19.55 -20.74
CA ALA A 163 16.48 18.69 -21.63
C ALA A 163 15.69 18.25 -22.87
N PHE A 164 14.41 17.91 -22.69
CA PHE A 164 13.52 17.50 -23.77
C PHE A 164 13.26 18.61 -24.80
N THR A 165 13.29 19.89 -24.40
CA THR A 165 13.13 21.01 -25.34
C THR A 165 14.36 21.30 -26.20
N LYS A 166 15.55 20.81 -25.79
CA LYS A 166 16.84 21.17 -26.41
C LYS A 166 17.38 20.12 -27.37
N ARG A 167 16.83 18.90 -27.41
CA ARG A 167 17.36 17.78 -28.21
C ARG A 167 16.26 17.09 -29.00
N GLU A 168 16.51 16.78 -30.27
CA GLU A 168 15.61 15.99 -31.12
C GLU A 168 15.53 14.53 -30.65
N THR A 169 16.59 14.00 -30.04
CA THR A 169 16.66 12.66 -29.44
C THR A 169 17.35 12.72 -28.07
N PRO A 170 16.61 12.99 -26.97
CA PRO A 170 17.19 12.95 -25.64
C PRO A 170 17.57 11.52 -25.26
N GLU A 171 18.82 11.32 -24.82
CA GLU A 171 19.28 10.07 -24.21
C GLU A 171 18.59 9.92 -22.85
N ILE A 172 17.50 9.16 -22.82
CA ILE A 172 16.56 9.08 -21.69
C ILE A 172 17.27 8.60 -20.42
N GLU A 173 18.21 7.68 -20.60
CA GLU A 173 19.02 7.03 -19.58
C GLU A 173 19.77 8.04 -18.70
N ALA A 174 20.28 9.12 -19.30
CA ALA A 174 21.00 10.18 -18.60
C ALA A 174 20.08 10.99 -17.66
N TYR A 175 18.77 10.98 -17.89
CA TYR A 175 17.78 11.74 -17.11
C TYR A 175 16.96 10.86 -16.17
N LEU A 176 17.27 9.57 -16.07
CA LEU A 176 16.56 8.70 -15.14
C LEU A 176 16.83 9.11 -13.69
N PRO A 177 15.89 8.90 -12.76
CA PRO A 177 16.04 9.33 -11.36
C PRO A 177 17.27 8.77 -10.64
N TRP A 178 17.85 7.67 -11.13
CA TRP A 178 19.04 7.02 -10.56
C TRP A 178 20.33 7.35 -11.31
N ALA A 179 20.29 8.20 -12.34
CA ALA A 179 21.48 8.65 -13.04
C ALA A 179 22.36 9.51 -12.13
N HIS A 180 23.68 9.36 -12.24
CA HIS A 180 24.64 10.02 -11.34
C HIS A 180 24.50 11.55 -11.36
N GLU A 181 24.47 12.16 -12.54
CA GLU A 181 24.33 13.61 -12.70
C GLU A 181 23.01 14.15 -12.15
N ILE A 182 21.92 13.38 -12.29
CA ILE A 182 20.61 13.73 -11.72
C ILE A 182 20.65 13.63 -10.19
N GLN A 183 21.28 12.60 -9.65
CA GLN A 183 21.43 12.42 -8.21
C GLN A 183 22.27 13.53 -7.57
N GLU A 184 23.30 14.02 -8.26
CA GLU A 184 24.12 15.14 -7.79
C GLU A 184 23.38 16.47 -7.90
N SER A 185 22.74 16.73 -9.04
CA SER A 185 22.11 18.03 -9.31
C SER A 185 20.77 18.19 -8.60
N CYS A 186 19.96 17.14 -8.49
CA CYS A 186 18.56 17.21 -8.06
C CYS A 186 18.32 16.61 -6.68
N LYS A 187 19.35 16.44 -5.84
CA LYS A 187 19.20 15.91 -4.48
C LYS A 187 18.28 16.80 -3.63
N ALA A 188 17.33 16.18 -2.92
CA ALA A 188 16.42 16.85 -1.98
C ALA A 188 17.11 17.31 -0.69
#